data_AF-A0A0P9QBC6-F1
#
_entry.id   AF-A0A0P9QBC6-F1
#
_cell.length_a   1.000
_cell.length_b   1.000
_cell.length_c   1.000
_cell.angle_alpha   90.00
_cell.angle_beta   90.00
_cell.angle_gamma   90.00
#
_symmetry.space_group_name_H-M   'P 1'
#
loop_
_entity.id
_entity.type
_entity.pdbx_description
1 polymer ?
#
loop_
_entity_poly.entity_id
_entity_poly.type
_entity_poly.pdbx_seq_one_letter_code
_entity_poly.pdbx_strand_id
1 'polypeptide(L)'
;MVNRAANATIKGYFYQFDFAILQLLKTADEDAKITVEGVEDVDIEDVSNEDYIQCKYYAATDYNHSVIKPAIAAMIVHFKEVGSKKTPFPKYKLYGHYNSGQEKLPERHLITVDFIKNHFLTTTKKEGAIELVHVKNSISDAEILQFAGQLEIDVFAQSYESQFENIAELLASAIPGATKEDAKNLFYPASINNIRALAIEKNQAERVTTKKRFLKEINNKKFLFDSWLKQYQGARKYAALVRDKYFKQSTATSIENKARFFIVNLPPNSFDVGNALDFALKLSKKFSNRASSRIKDNDRFCPYLHLANTDELGHRELKKSLLDSAVLFLDGHDFKGSEFYVDSILKGPTSYTETRLKLIDELTDVNSTLRGAHRRPIEVFEFYHEIPIAGLDIPQAALYAAIKVDSFEDIKEMIK
;
A
#
# COMPACT_ATOMS: atom_id res chain seq x y z
N MET A 1 0.82 20.01 -37.11
CA MET A 1 0.26 18.64 -37.16
C MET A 1 0.96 17.76 -36.11
N VAL A 2 0.98 18.20 -34.85
CA VAL A 2 1.83 17.64 -33.78
C VAL A 2 1.06 17.80 -32.46
N ASN A 3 0.32 16.76 -32.03
CA ASN A 3 -0.10 16.46 -30.63
C ASN A 3 -1.15 15.33 -30.55
N ARG A 4 -1.88 15.02 -31.63
CA ARG A 4 -3.03 14.09 -31.58
C ARG A 4 -2.64 12.64 -31.23
N ALA A 5 -1.50 12.16 -31.73
CA ALA A 5 -1.06 10.78 -31.49
C ALA A 5 -0.59 10.54 -30.04
N ALA A 6 0.11 11.51 -29.44
CA ALA A 6 0.58 11.43 -28.06
C ALA A 6 -0.61 11.39 -27.08
N ASN A 7 -1.59 12.29 -27.25
CA ASN A 7 -2.78 12.33 -26.41
C ASN A 7 -3.59 11.01 -26.46
N ALA A 8 -3.75 10.43 -27.65
CA ALA A 8 -4.46 9.15 -27.81
C ALA A 8 -3.70 8.00 -27.14
N THR A 9 -2.38 7.96 -27.27
CA THR A 9 -1.54 6.92 -26.65
C THR A 9 -1.57 7.03 -25.12
N ILE A 10 -1.43 8.24 -24.57
CA ILE A 10 -1.54 8.49 -23.13
C ILE A 10 -2.91 8.07 -22.63
N LYS A 11 -3.99 8.46 -23.31
CA LYS A 11 -5.35 8.06 -22.93
C LYS A 11 -5.56 6.55 -22.99
N GLY A 12 -4.89 5.85 -23.92
CA GLY A 12 -4.83 4.39 -23.96
C GLY A 12 -4.24 3.80 -22.67
N TYR A 13 -3.09 4.30 -22.21
CA TYR A 13 -2.47 3.87 -20.95
C TYR A 13 -3.34 4.15 -19.73
N PHE A 14 -3.99 5.31 -19.66
CA PHE A 14 -4.90 5.58 -18.55
C PHE A 14 -6.15 4.68 -18.61
N TYR A 15 -6.65 4.33 -19.79
CA TYR A 15 -7.81 3.45 -19.94
C TYR A 15 -7.55 2.02 -19.44
N GLN A 16 -6.38 1.45 -19.74
CA GLN A 16 -6.00 0.14 -19.18
C GLN A 16 -5.74 0.21 -17.66
N PHE A 17 -5.19 1.33 -17.14
CA PHE A 17 -5.01 1.49 -15.70
C PHE A 17 -6.35 1.64 -14.98
N ASP A 18 -7.28 2.42 -15.54
CA ASP A 18 -8.65 2.51 -15.06
C ASP A 18 -9.32 1.13 -15.07
N PHE A 19 -9.13 0.34 -16.12
CA PHE A 19 -9.66 -1.02 -16.16
C PHE A 19 -9.06 -1.90 -15.05
N ALA A 20 -7.75 -1.86 -14.82
CA ALA A 20 -7.11 -2.59 -13.72
C ALA A 20 -7.67 -2.21 -12.35
N ILE A 21 -7.84 -0.90 -12.10
CA ILE A 21 -8.48 -0.38 -10.87
C ILE A 21 -9.92 -0.90 -10.76
N LEU A 22 -10.67 -0.88 -11.86
CA LEU A 22 -12.05 -1.35 -11.88
C LEU A 22 -12.14 -2.84 -11.52
N GLN A 23 -11.23 -3.67 -12.03
CA GLN A 23 -11.17 -5.10 -11.67
C GLN A 23 -10.79 -5.30 -10.21
N LEU A 24 -9.79 -4.56 -9.70
CA LEU A 24 -9.41 -4.57 -8.29
C LEU A 24 -10.58 -4.19 -7.37
N LEU A 25 -11.40 -3.22 -7.75
CA LEU A 25 -12.52 -2.80 -6.91
C LEU A 25 -13.70 -3.78 -6.98
N LYS A 26 -13.94 -4.39 -8.16
CA LYS A 26 -15.06 -5.30 -8.39
C LYS A 26 -14.82 -6.73 -7.93
N THR A 27 -13.57 -7.19 -7.82
CA THR A 27 -13.30 -8.57 -7.38
C THR A 27 -13.90 -8.81 -5.99
N ALA A 28 -14.56 -9.96 -5.85
CA ALA A 28 -15.14 -10.41 -4.60
C ALA A 28 -14.10 -11.06 -3.69
N ASP A 29 -13.15 -11.79 -4.28
CA ASP A 29 -11.98 -12.32 -3.58
C ASP A 29 -10.93 -11.20 -3.45
N GLU A 30 -10.70 -10.77 -2.20
CA GLU A 30 -9.76 -9.68 -1.92
C GLU A 30 -8.29 -10.08 -2.09
N ASP A 31 -8.01 -11.39 -2.11
CA ASP A 31 -6.69 -11.98 -2.26
C ASP A 31 -6.42 -12.47 -3.70
N ALA A 32 -7.40 -12.33 -4.61
CA ALA A 32 -7.21 -12.55 -6.04
C ALA A 32 -6.07 -11.65 -6.56
N LYS A 33 -5.20 -12.24 -7.36
CA LYS A 33 -4.02 -11.55 -7.89
C LYS A 33 -4.37 -10.86 -9.18
N ILE A 34 -3.98 -9.60 -9.28
CA ILE A 34 -4.07 -8.82 -10.51
C ILE A 34 -2.67 -8.40 -10.89
N THR A 35 -2.25 -8.81 -12.09
CA THR A 35 -0.97 -8.41 -12.70
C THR A 35 -1.24 -7.29 -13.68
N VAL A 36 -0.56 -6.17 -13.50
CA VAL A 36 -0.63 -5.02 -14.41
C VAL A 36 0.50 -5.17 -15.43
N GLU A 37 0.20 -4.99 -16.73
CA GLU A 37 1.20 -5.19 -17.79
C GLU A 37 1.87 -6.57 -17.69
N GLY A 38 1.05 -7.62 -17.66
CA GLY A 38 1.49 -9.01 -17.57
C GLY A 38 1.68 -9.64 -18.95
N VAL A 39 1.01 -10.75 -19.18
CA VAL A 39 0.85 -11.34 -20.52
C VAL A 39 0.05 -10.40 -21.41
N GLU A 40 -1.08 -9.91 -20.89
CA GLU A 40 -1.86 -8.83 -21.48
C GLU A 40 -1.83 -7.59 -20.55
N ASP A 41 -2.56 -6.53 -20.89
CA ASP A 41 -2.53 -5.28 -20.10
C ASP A 41 -2.97 -5.50 -18.65
N VAL A 42 -3.94 -6.42 -18.43
CA VAL A 42 -4.45 -6.80 -17.10
C VAL A 42 -4.67 -8.31 -17.08
N ASP A 43 -3.97 -9.00 -16.20
CA ASP A 43 -4.17 -10.44 -15.96
C ASP A 43 -4.77 -10.64 -14.57
N ILE A 44 -5.76 -11.53 -14.45
CA ILE A 44 -6.42 -11.86 -13.20
C ILE A 44 -6.21 -13.35 -12.93
N GLU A 45 -5.70 -13.67 -11.76
CA GLU A 45 -5.56 -15.05 -11.26
C GLU A 45 -6.36 -15.17 -9.96
N ASP A 46 -7.47 -15.91 -10.04
CA ASP A 46 -8.27 -16.33 -8.88
C ASP A 46 -8.02 -17.82 -8.56
N VAL A 47 -8.64 -18.36 -7.52
CA VAL A 47 -8.46 -19.77 -7.08
C VAL A 47 -8.78 -20.79 -8.19
N SER A 48 -9.59 -20.43 -9.18
CA SER A 48 -10.21 -21.31 -10.16
C SER A 48 -10.09 -20.85 -11.62
N ASN A 49 -9.74 -19.60 -11.90
CA ASN A 49 -9.73 -19.00 -13.23
C ASN A 49 -8.50 -18.12 -13.41
N GLU A 50 -8.06 -18.09 -14.67
CA GLU A 50 -7.11 -17.12 -15.16
C GLU A 50 -7.75 -16.37 -16.33
N ASP A 51 -7.78 -15.05 -16.24
CA ASP A 51 -8.31 -14.17 -17.27
C ASP A 51 -7.20 -13.25 -17.78
N TYR A 52 -7.01 -13.20 -19.09
CA TYR A 52 -6.03 -12.35 -19.76
C TYR A 52 -6.75 -11.27 -20.57
N ILE A 53 -6.62 -10.00 -20.18
CA ILE A 53 -7.40 -8.91 -20.74
C ILE A 53 -6.52 -7.86 -21.42
N GLN A 54 -6.75 -7.66 -22.72
CA GLN A 54 -6.19 -6.54 -23.48
C GLN A 54 -7.21 -5.43 -23.61
N CYS A 55 -6.80 -4.21 -23.27
CA CYS A 55 -7.56 -2.99 -23.48
C CYS A 55 -7.20 -2.33 -24.82
N LYS A 56 -8.20 -1.74 -25.49
CA LYS A 56 -8.00 -0.91 -26.69
C LYS A 56 -8.89 0.33 -26.67
N TYR A 57 -8.29 1.51 -26.52
CA TYR A 57 -9.05 2.76 -26.50
C TYR A 57 -8.83 3.61 -27.76
N TYR A 58 -9.83 3.62 -28.64
CA TYR A 58 -9.80 4.37 -29.90
C TYR A 58 -11.09 5.15 -30.14
N ALA A 59 -11.52 5.93 -29.13
CA ALA A 59 -12.77 6.70 -29.12
C ALA A 59 -12.95 7.73 -30.25
N ALA A 60 -11.90 8.01 -31.04
CA ALA A 60 -11.96 8.96 -32.16
C ALA A 60 -11.99 8.28 -33.54
N THR A 61 -11.98 6.94 -33.58
CA THR A 61 -11.91 6.18 -34.83
C THR A 61 -12.96 5.08 -34.88
N ASP A 62 -13.30 4.68 -36.11
CA ASP A 62 -14.21 3.57 -36.33
C ASP A 62 -13.51 2.23 -36.13
N TYR A 63 -14.22 1.30 -35.53
CA TYR A 63 -13.79 -0.08 -35.41
C TYR A 63 -13.64 -0.72 -36.79
N ASN A 64 -12.54 -1.45 -36.95
CA ASN A 64 -12.25 -2.37 -38.04
C ASN A 64 -11.43 -3.52 -37.46
N HIS A 65 -11.62 -4.76 -37.93
CA HIS A 65 -10.90 -5.93 -37.36
C HIS A 65 -9.38 -5.76 -37.28
N SER A 66 -8.79 -5.00 -38.20
CA SER A 66 -7.35 -4.72 -38.24
C SER A 66 -6.81 -4.08 -36.96
N VAL A 67 -7.62 -3.35 -36.19
CA VAL A 67 -7.16 -2.62 -34.99
C VAL A 67 -7.03 -3.53 -33.76
N ILE A 68 -7.75 -4.66 -33.73
CA ILE A 68 -7.71 -5.65 -32.63
C ILE A 68 -6.90 -6.88 -33.00
N LYS A 69 -6.69 -7.09 -34.30
CA LYS A 69 -5.98 -8.21 -34.89
C LYS A 69 -4.63 -8.54 -34.24
N PRO A 70 -3.71 -7.58 -33.97
CA PRO A 70 -2.47 -7.88 -33.27
C PRO A 70 -2.67 -8.48 -31.87
N ALA A 71 -3.67 -7.99 -31.13
CA ALA A 71 -3.97 -8.48 -29.79
C ALA A 71 -4.53 -9.91 -29.84
N ILE A 72 -5.52 -10.16 -30.69
CA ILE A 72 -6.10 -11.51 -30.84
C ILE A 72 -5.03 -12.52 -31.31
N ALA A 73 -4.12 -12.09 -32.19
CA ALA A 73 -3.00 -12.90 -32.64
C ALA A 73 -2.02 -13.23 -31.50
N ALA A 74 -1.72 -12.28 -30.61
CA ALA A 74 -0.88 -12.52 -29.43
C ALA A 74 -1.56 -13.48 -28.45
N MET A 75 -2.84 -13.26 -28.14
CA MET A 75 -3.64 -14.10 -27.25
C MET A 75 -3.67 -15.57 -27.68
N ILE A 76 -3.88 -15.86 -28.98
CA ILE A 76 -3.93 -17.26 -29.45
C ILE A 76 -2.54 -17.92 -29.42
N VAL A 77 -1.47 -17.16 -29.66
CA VAL A 77 -0.10 -17.68 -29.52
C VAL A 77 0.15 -18.04 -28.06
N HIS A 78 -0.21 -17.16 -27.12
CA HIS A 78 -0.12 -17.45 -25.70
C HIS A 78 -0.99 -18.66 -25.29
N PHE A 79 -2.22 -18.75 -25.79
CA PHE A 79 -3.08 -19.91 -25.56
C PHE A 79 -2.43 -21.18 -26.05
N LYS A 80 -1.88 -21.20 -27.26
CA LYS A 80 -1.17 -22.38 -27.76
C LYS A 80 0.01 -22.77 -26.88
N GLU A 81 0.89 -21.82 -26.57
CA GLU A 81 2.16 -22.09 -25.91
C GLU A 81 2.00 -22.46 -24.44
N VAL A 82 1.02 -21.86 -23.77
CA VAL A 82 0.83 -21.94 -22.32
C VAL A 82 -0.59 -22.39 -21.98
N GLY A 83 -1.61 -21.67 -22.44
CA GLY A 83 -3.00 -21.86 -22.00
C GLY A 83 -3.60 -23.24 -22.28
N SER A 84 -3.26 -23.85 -23.41
CA SER A 84 -3.73 -25.17 -23.87
C SER A 84 -3.29 -26.31 -22.95
N LYS A 85 -2.29 -26.07 -22.11
CA LYS A 85 -1.73 -27.02 -21.14
C LYS A 85 -2.36 -26.89 -19.75
N LYS A 86 -3.20 -25.88 -19.53
CA LYS A 86 -3.84 -25.60 -18.24
C LYS A 86 -5.20 -26.28 -18.13
N THR A 87 -5.63 -26.54 -16.90
CA THR A 87 -6.98 -27.04 -16.60
C THR A 87 -7.47 -26.37 -15.32
N PRO A 88 -8.53 -25.54 -15.38
CA PRO A 88 -9.30 -25.17 -16.58
C PRO A 88 -8.47 -24.33 -17.58
N PHE A 89 -8.99 -24.18 -18.80
CA PHE A 89 -8.37 -23.28 -19.78
C PHE A 89 -8.50 -21.83 -19.33
N PRO A 90 -7.48 -20.99 -19.57
CA PRO A 90 -7.58 -19.56 -19.30
C PRO A 90 -8.54 -18.89 -20.28
N LYS A 91 -9.19 -17.82 -19.84
CA LYS A 91 -10.05 -16.99 -20.68
C LYS A 91 -9.28 -15.79 -21.21
N TYR A 92 -9.68 -15.34 -22.39
CA TYR A 92 -9.07 -14.19 -23.04
C TYR A 92 -10.15 -13.17 -23.34
N LYS A 93 -9.87 -11.91 -23.05
CA LYS A 93 -10.80 -10.82 -23.32
C LYS A 93 -10.11 -9.68 -24.03
N LEU A 94 -10.70 -9.25 -25.13
CA LEU A 94 -10.42 -7.95 -25.70
C LEU A 94 -11.49 -6.95 -25.24
N TYR A 95 -11.08 -5.89 -24.56
CA TYR A 95 -11.94 -4.83 -24.04
C TYR A 95 -11.66 -3.51 -24.76
N GLY A 96 -12.47 -3.20 -25.77
CA GLY A 96 -12.21 -2.14 -26.74
C GLY A 96 -13.34 -1.12 -26.86
N HIS A 97 -12.99 0.17 -26.90
CA HIS A 97 -13.93 1.27 -27.10
C HIS A 97 -13.61 2.06 -28.37
N TYR A 98 -14.63 2.29 -29.20
CA TYR A 98 -14.53 2.91 -30.53
C TYR A 98 -15.66 3.92 -30.74
N ASN A 99 -15.47 4.84 -31.69
CA ASN A 99 -16.49 5.85 -32.00
C ASN A 99 -17.72 5.25 -32.70
N SER A 100 -17.49 4.38 -33.68
CA SER A 100 -18.53 3.71 -34.48
C SER A 100 -17.98 2.45 -35.15
N GLY A 101 -18.76 1.74 -35.96
CA GLY A 101 -18.30 0.62 -36.77
C GLY A 101 -18.29 -0.74 -36.07
N GLN A 102 -18.70 -0.80 -34.80
CA GLN A 102 -18.70 -2.02 -33.98
C GLN A 102 -19.61 -3.12 -34.56
N GLU A 103 -20.66 -2.75 -35.30
CA GLU A 103 -21.59 -3.67 -35.98
C GLU A 103 -20.92 -4.57 -37.02
N LYS A 104 -19.70 -4.24 -37.44
CA LYS A 104 -18.87 -5.09 -38.31
C LYS A 104 -18.39 -6.36 -37.61
N LEU A 105 -18.34 -6.38 -36.27
CA LEU A 105 -18.05 -7.61 -35.53
C LEU A 105 -19.31 -8.48 -35.53
N PRO A 106 -19.25 -9.70 -36.11
CA PRO A 106 -20.40 -10.57 -36.11
C PRO A 106 -20.70 -11.05 -34.68
N GLU A 107 -21.93 -11.51 -34.46
CA GLU A 107 -22.30 -12.13 -33.20
C GLU A 107 -21.39 -13.31 -32.84
N ARG A 108 -21.19 -13.56 -31.54
CA ARG A 108 -20.23 -14.56 -31.04
C ARG A 108 -20.40 -15.94 -31.70
N HIS A 109 -21.64 -16.36 -31.94
CA HIS A 109 -21.93 -17.67 -32.52
C HIS A 109 -21.51 -17.81 -34.00
N LEU A 110 -21.20 -16.71 -34.69
CA LEU A 110 -20.72 -16.65 -36.07
C LEU A 110 -19.19 -16.49 -36.18
N ILE A 111 -18.48 -16.34 -35.05
CA ILE A 111 -17.02 -16.27 -35.02
C ILE A 111 -16.46 -17.69 -35.18
N THR A 112 -16.31 -18.13 -36.43
CA THR A 112 -15.78 -19.45 -36.77
C THR A 112 -14.25 -19.48 -36.82
N VAL A 113 -13.67 -20.69 -36.91
CA VAL A 113 -12.24 -20.90 -37.16
C VAL A 113 -11.78 -20.12 -38.40
N ASP A 114 -12.54 -20.18 -39.49
CA ASP A 114 -12.23 -19.46 -40.73
C ASP A 114 -12.31 -17.94 -40.55
N PHE A 115 -13.28 -17.45 -39.78
CA PHE A 115 -13.37 -16.03 -39.46
C PHE A 115 -12.10 -15.55 -38.74
N ILE A 116 -11.70 -16.27 -37.68
CA ILE A 116 -10.49 -15.94 -36.92
C ILE A 116 -9.24 -15.99 -37.81
N LYS A 117 -9.10 -17.03 -38.64
CA LYS A 117 -7.98 -17.16 -39.57
C LYS A 117 -7.88 -15.97 -40.51
N ASN A 118 -8.99 -15.61 -41.15
CA ASN A 118 -9.02 -14.60 -42.22
C ASN A 118 -8.89 -13.17 -41.68
N HIS A 119 -9.57 -12.87 -40.56
CA HIS A 119 -9.65 -11.52 -40.03
C HIS A 119 -8.59 -11.20 -38.97
N PHE A 120 -8.18 -12.17 -38.15
CA PHE A 120 -7.27 -11.95 -37.03
C PHE A 120 -5.89 -12.60 -37.19
N LEU A 121 -5.76 -13.71 -37.93
CA LEU A 121 -4.49 -14.46 -38.04
C LEU A 121 -3.76 -14.31 -39.38
N THR A 122 -3.95 -13.18 -40.06
CA THR A 122 -3.18 -12.77 -41.24
C THR A 122 -2.22 -11.62 -40.89
N THR A 123 -1.26 -11.25 -41.72
CA THR A 123 -0.50 -9.99 -41.56
C THR A 123 -0.17 -9.43 -42.93
N THR A 124 -0.58 -8.19 -43.18
CA THR A 124 -0.23 -7.46 -44.41
C THR A 124 1.05 -6.67 -44.15
N LYS A 125 2.17 -7.10 -44.75
CA LYS A 125 3.41 -6.30 -44.78
C LYS A 125 3.25 -5.18 -45.81
N LYS A 126 3.81 -4.00 -45.53
CA LYS A 126 3.78 -2.85 -46.46
C LYS A 126 4.39 -3.20 -47.81
N GLU A 127 5.38 -4.10 -47.84
CA GLU A 127 5.95 -4.74 -49.02
C GLU A 127 6.22 -6.21 -48.67
N GLY A 128 5.48 -7.15 -49.27
CA GLY A 128 5.67 -8.59 -49.08
C GLY A 128 4.39 -9.44 -49.11
N ALA A 129 4.58 -10.77 -49.12
CA ALA A 129 3.48 -11.74 -49.07
C ALA A 129 2.72 -11.70 -47.72
N ILE A 130 1.44 -12.04 -47.76
CA ILE A 130 0.60 -12.19 -46.56
C ILE A 130 1.19 -13.30 -45.69
N GLU A 131 1.59 -12.95 -44.46
CA GLU A 131 2.04 -13.93 -43.47
C GLU A 131 0.83 -14.46 -42.70
N LEU A 132 0.72 -15.78 -42.56
CA LEU A 132 -0.36 -16.44 -41.85
C LEU A 132 0.14 -16.81 -40.45
N VAL A 133 -0.36 -16.13 -39.42
CA VAL A 133 0.08 -16.30 -38.01
C VAL A 133 -0.13 -17.75 -37.56
N HIS A 134 -1.24 -18.37 -37.96
CA HIS A 134 -1.52 -19.76 -37.64
C HIS A 134 -0.54 -20.75 -38.30
N VAL A 135 -0.09 -20.48 -39.53
CA VAL A 135 0.92 -21.33 -40.20
C VAL A 135 2.28 -21.16 -39.51
N LYS A 136 2.70 -19.91 -39.29
CA LYS A 136 3.98 -19.58 -38.65
C LYS A 136 4.14 -20.24 -37.28
N ASN A 137 3.09 -20.16 -36.46
CA ASN A 137 3.09 -20.70 -35.11
C ASN A 137 2.52 -22.13 -35.07
N SER A 138 2.28 -22.77 -36.21
CA SER A 138 1.71 -24.14 -36.33
C SER A 138 0.43 -24.35 -35.51
N ILE A 139 -0.46 -23.36 -35.47
CA ILE A 139 -1.74 -23.40 -34.76
C ILE A 139 -2.76 -24.14 -35.63
N SER A 140 -3.27 -25.25 -35.12
CA SER A 140 -4.26 -26.10 -35.77
C SER A 140 -5.69 -25.57 -35.60
N ASP A 141 -6.60 -26.04 -36.45
CA ASP A 141 -8.02 -25.67 -36.40
C ASP A 141 -8.69 -26.09 -35.09
N ALA A 142 -8.26 -27.21 -34.50
CA ALA A 142 -8.73 -27.66 -33.20
C ALA A 142 -8.30 -26.71 -32.08
N GLU A 143 -7.06 -26.23 -32.09
CA GLU A 143 -6.56 -25.22 -31.13
C GLU A 143 -7.29 -23.88 -31.31
N ILE A 144 -7.54 -23.46 -32.55
CA ILE A 144 -8.32 -22.24 -32.84
C ILE A 144 -9.75 -22.37 -32.30
N LEU A 145 -10.38 -23.54 -32.48
CA LEU A 145 -11.73 -23.79 -31.98
C LEU A 145 -11.78 -23.76 -30.44
N GLN A 146 -10.79 -24.36 -29.77
CA GLN A 146 -10.67 -24.31 -28.31
C GLN A 146 -10.48 -22.88 -27.81
N PHE A 147 -9.55 -22.13 -28.43
CA PHE A 147 -9.31 -20.72 -28.12
C PHE A 147 -10.57 -19.86 -28.32
N ALA A 148 -11.28 -20.05 -29.44
CA ALA A 148 -12.52 -19.34 -29.72
C ALA A 148 -13.59 -19.55 -28.63
N GLY A 149 -13.62 -20.74 -28.02
CA GLY A 149 -14.47 -21.04 -26.86
C GLY A 149 -14.12 -20.20 -25.62
N GLN A 150 -12.86 -19.83 -25.45
CA GLN A 150 -12.35 -19.05 -24.31
C GLN A 150 -12.23 -17.54 -24.59
N LEU A 151 -12.44 -17.12 -25.83
CA LEU A 151 -12.29 -15.72 -26.25
C LEU A 151 -13.60 -14.93 -26.12
N GLU A 152 -13.51 -13.77 -25.49
CA GLU A 152 -14.52 -12.73 -25.48
C GLU A 152 -13.99 -11.47 -26.18
N ILE A 153 -14.74 -10.95 -27.15
CA ILE A 153 -14.39 -9.69 -27.84
C ILE A 153 -15.50 -8.68 -27.55
N ASP A 154 -15.20 -7.69 -26.70
CA ASP A 154 -16.09 -6.59 -26.38
C ASP A 154 -15.59 -5.31 -27.08
N VAL A 155 -16.21 -4.93 -28.19
CA VAL A 155 -15.94 -3.67 -28.91
C VAL A 155 -16.88 -2.54 -28.52
N PHE A 156 -17.84 -2.82 -27.63
CA PHE A 156 -18.80 -1.88 -27.06
C PHE A 156 -18.46 -1.53 -25.62
N ALA A 157 -17.18 -1.66 -25.25
CA ALA A 157 -16.69 -1.37 -23.93
C ALA A 157 -17.01 0.07 -23.50
N GLN A 158 -17.02 0.32 -22.19
CA GLN A 158 -17.34 1.64 -21.64
C GLN A 158 -16.32 2.69 -22.09
N SER A 159 -16.74 3.94 -22.20
CA SER A 159 -15.81 5.04 -22.45
C SER A 159 -14.90 5.27 -21.25
N TYR A 160 -13.81 6.00 -21.48
CA TYR A 160 -12.88 6.43 -20.42
C TYR A 160 -13.62 7.19 -19.31
N GLU A 161 -14.49 8.12 -19.68
CA GLU A 161 -15.24 8.95 -18.74
C GLU A 161 -16.23 8.12 -17.90
N SER A 162 -16.88 7.11 -18.51
CA SER A 162 -17.77 6.20 -17.79
C SER A 162 -17.01 5.28 -16.84
N GLN A 163 -15.83 4.79 -17.22
CA GLN A 163 -14.97 4.03 -16.31
C GLN A 163 -14.55 4.87 -15.11
N PHE A 164 -14.10 6.10 -15.34
CA PHE A 164 -13.71 7.02 -14.28
C PHE A 164 -14.84 7.25 -13.26
N GLU A 165 -16.07 7.51 -13.70
CA GLU A 165 -17.19 7.69 -12.78
C GLU A 165 -17.51 6.40 -11.99
N ASN A 166 -17.45 5.24 -12.64
CA ASN A 166 -17.64 3.94 -11.98
C ASN A 166 -16.58 3.68 -10.90
N ILE A 167 -15.31 3.98 -11.22
CA ILE A 167 -14.20 3.88 -10.27
C ILE A 167 -14.43 4.83 -9.09
N ALA A 168 -14.83 6.08 -9.34
CA ALA A 168 -15.09 7.04 -8.28
C ALA A 168 -16.21 6.58 -7.32
N GLU A 169 -17.29 6.00 -7.86
CA GLU A 169 -18.39 5.44 -7.07
C GLU A 169 -17.95 4.23 -6.23
N LEU A 170 -17.18 3.33 -6.84
CA LEU A 170 -16.64 2.15 -6.15
C LEU A 170 -15.64 2.53 -5.06
N LEU A 171 -14.75 3.50 -5.31
CA LEU A 171 -13.81 4.01 -4.31
C LEU A 171 -14.53 4.63 -3.10
N ALA A 172 -15.56 5.45 -3.37
CA ALA A 172 -16.36 6.06 -2.30
C ALA A 172 -17.07 5.01 -1.43
N SER A 173 -17.47 3.89 -2.05
CA SER A 173 -18.14 2.78 -1.36
C SER A 173 -17.17 1.85 -0.63
N ALA A 174 -15.99 1.62 -1.19
CA ALA A 174 -14.98 0.72 -0.64
C ALA A 174 -14.20 1.32 0.55
N ILE A 175 -14.07 2.65 0.62
CA ILE A 175 -13.27 3.33 1.65
C ILE A 175 -14.20 3.97 2.69
N PRO A 176 -14.19 3.48 3.95
CA PRO A 176 -15.06 4.03 5.00
C PRO A 176 -14.83 5.53 5.23
N GLY A 177 -15.93 6.30 5.19
CA GLY A 177 -15.89 7.75 5.41
C GLY A 177 -15.32 8.57 4.24
N ALA A 178 -15.19 7.95 3.06
CA ALA A 178 -14.88 8.65 1.83
C ALA A 178 -16.12 9.41 1.30
N THR A 179 -15.92 10.66 0.91
CA THR A 179 -16.89 11.43 0.15
C THR A 179 -16.64 11.26 -1.36
N LYS A 180 -17.61 11.69 -2.19
CA LYS A 180 -17.43 11.71 -3.65
C LYS A 180 -16.23 12.59 -4.07
N GLU A 181 -15.99 13.69 -3.35
CA GLU A 181 -14.83 14.55 -3.59
C GLU A 181 -13.52 13.87 -3.22
N ASP A 182 -13.47 13.14 -2.09
CA ASP A 182 -12.29 12.35 -1.73
C ASP A 182 -11.99 11.29 -2.80
N ALA A 183 -13.02 10.59 -3.27
CA ALA A 183 -12.87 9.56 -4.31
C ALA A 183 -12.22 10.14 -5.58
N LYS A 184 -12.70 11.29 -6.07
CA LYS A 184 -12.20 11.91 -7.31
C LYS A 184 -10.85 12.59 -7.15
N ASN A 185 -10.65 13.31 -6.05
CA ASN A 185 -9.50 14.23 -5.91
C ASN A 185 -8.35 13.63 -5.10
N LEU A 186 -8.59 12.56 -4.36
CA LEU A 186 -7.60 11.93 -3.50
C LEU A 186 -7.36 10.47 -3.87
N PHE A 187 -8.39 9.64 -3.81
CA PHE A 187 -8.22 8.20 -3.94
C PHE A 187 -8.00 7.76 -5.39
N TYR A 188 -8.66 8.38 -6.38
CA TYR A 188 -8.40 8.08 -7.79
C TYR A 188 -6.96 8.43 -8.21
N PRO A 189 -6.41 9.63 -7.93
CA PRO A 189 -5.00 9.92 -8.21
C PRO A 189 -4.03 8.97 -7.49
N ALA A 190 -4.33 8.59 -6.24
CA ALA A 190 -3.54 7.60 -5.52
C ALA A 190 -3.59 6.21 -6.20
N SER A 191 -4.77 5.81 -6.68
CA SER A 191 -4.98 4.56 -7.42
C SER A 191 -4.18 4.51 -8.71
N ILE A 192 -4.23 5.56 -9.52
CA ILE A 192 -3.43 5.67 -10.74
C ILE A 192 -1.95 5.58 -10.44
N ASN A 193 -1.46 6.30 -9.41
CA ASN A 193 -0.05 6.25 -9.04
C ASN A 193 0.38 4.85 -8.60
N ASN A 194 -0.49 4.13 -7.88
CA ASN A 194 -0.26 2.76 -7.46
C ASN A 194 -0.11 1.82 -8.66
N ILE A 195 -1.10 1.81 -9.57
CA ILE A 195 -1.09 0.95 -10.77
C ILE A 195 0.06 1.31 -11.72
N ARG A 196 0.33 2.61 -11.90
CA ARG A 196 1.48 3.07 -12.68
C ARG A 196 2.80 2.56 -12.09
N ALA A 197 2.96 2.59 -10.77
CA ALA A 197 4.17 2.10 -10.12
C ALA A 197 4.40 0.61 -10.42
N LEU A 198 3.35 -0.20 -10.35
CA LEU A 198 3.40 -1.62 -10.76
C LEU A 198 3.75 -1.76 -12.24
N ALA A 199 3.09 -1.02 -13.13
CA ALA A 199 3.28 -1.12 -14.57
C ALA A 199 4.73 -0.85 -15.04
N ILE A 200 5.47 0.01 -14.33
CA ILE A 200 6.86 0.38 -14.69
C ILE A 200 7.92 -0.53 -14.08
N GLU A 201 7.54 -1.49 -13.22
CA GLU A 201 8.49 -2.42 -12.62
C GLU A 201 9.17 -3.27 -13.71
N LYS A 202 10.47 -3.54 -13.54
CA LYS A 202 11.25 -4.29 -14.54
C LYS A 202 10.88 -5.77 -14.57
N ASN A 203 10.58 -6.35 -13.41
CA ASN A 203 10.23 -7.75 -13.27
C ASN A 203 8.71 -7.90 -13.24
N GLN A 204 8.16 -8.72 -14.13
CA GLN A 204 6.72 -8.99 -14.22
C GLN A 204 6.14 -9.51 -12.89
N ALA A 205 6.91 -10.31 -12.13
CA ALA A 205 6.48 -10.85 -10.84
C ALA A 205 6.23 -9.75 -9.78
N GLU A 206 6.83 -8.57 -9.94
CA GLU A 206 6.64 -7.42 -9.05
C GLU A 206 5.47 -6.52 -9.47
N ARG A 207 4.85 -6.79 -10.62
CA ARG A 207 3.69 -6.04 -11.14
C ARG A 207 2.35 -6.55 -10.58
N VAL A 208 2.40 -7.36 -9.53
CA VAL A 208 1.25 -8.05 -8.95
C VAL A 208 0.75 -7.32 -7.71
N THR A 209 -0.56 -7.17 -7.62
CA THR A 209 -1.23 -6.66 -6.43
C THR A 209 -2.53 -7.44 -6.15
N THR A 210 -3.15 -7.15 -5.02
CA THR A 210 -4.46 -7.68 -4.64
C THR A 210 -5.35 -6.53 -4.19
N LYS A 211 -6.66 -6.71 -4.17
CA LYS A 211 -7.61 -5.68 -3.71
C LYS A 211 -7.28 -5.23 -2.28
N LYS A 212 -6.95 -6.17 -1.40
CA LYS A 212 -6.56 -5.90 -0.01
C LYS A 212 -5.32 -5.01 0.10
N ARG A 213 -4.25 -5.34 -0.65
CA ARG A 213 -3.02 -4.53 -0.68
C ARG A 213 -3.29 -3.14 -1.26
N PHE A 214 -3.97 -3.10 -2.41
CA PHE A 214 -4.32 -1.88 -3.12
C PHE A 214 -5.10 -0.90 -2.23
N LEU A 215 -6.19 -1.33 -1.59
CA LEU A 215 -7.01 -0.48 -0.73
C LEU A 215 -6.23 0.04 0.49
N LYS A 216 -5.32 -0.77 1.05
CA LYS A 216 -4.46 -0.36 2.16
C LYS A 216 -3.50 0.76 1.73
N GLU A 217 -2.90 0.66 0.55
CA GLU A 217 -1.89 1.60 0.05
C GLU A 217 -2.50 2.94 -0.39
N ILE A 218 -3.70 2.94 -0.98
CA ILE A 218 -4.34 4.19 -1.43
C ILE A 218 -5.05 4.96 -0.31
N ASN A 219 -5.38 4.32 0.82
CA ASN A 219 -6.10 4.96 1.92
C ASN A 219 -5.17 5.82 2.82
N ASN A 220 -4.61 6.87 2.23
CA ASN A 220 -3.66 7.79 2.86
C ASN A 220 -4.29 9.11 3.37
N LYS A 221 -5.64 9.18 3.42
CA LYS A 221 -6.39 10.42 3.75
C LYS A 221 -5.98 11.05 5.07
N LYS A 222 -5.86 10.24 6.13
CA LYS A 222 -5.48 10.72 7.47
C LYS A 222 -4.09 11.37 7.46
N PHE A 223 -3.14 10.74 6.79
CA PHE A 223 -1.77 11.22 6.68
C PHE A 223 -1.69 12.57 5.96
N LEU A 224 -2.38 12.69 4.82
CA LEU A 224 -2.41 13.94 4.05
C LEU A 224 -3.13 15.06 4.83
N PHE A 225 -4.24 14.72 5.50
CA PHE A 225 -4.95 15.66 6.35
C PHE A 225 -4.07 16.18 7.49
N ASP A 226 -3.38 15.29 8.22
CA ASP A 226 -2.48 15.71 9.32
C ASP A 226 -1.35 16.62 8.80
N SER A 227 -0.80 16.30 7.62
CA SER A 227 0.21 17.14 6.95
C SER A 227 -0.33 18.52 6.57
N TRP A 228 -1.49 18.59 5.92
CA TRP A 228 -2.11 19.85 5.52
C TRP A 228 -2.59 20.66 6.72
N LEU A 229 -3.12 20.00 7.76
CA LEU A 229 -3.57 20.63 9.00
C LEU A 229 -2.39 21.32 9.68
N LYS A 230 -1.23 20.66 9.77
CA LYS A 230 0.00 21.24 10.31
C LYS A 230 0.45 22.45 9.50
N GLN A 231 0.41 22.36 8.17
CA GLN A 231 0.80 23.46 7.28
C GLN A 231 -0.16 24.66 7.37
N TYR A 232 -1.47 24.41 7.43
CA TYR A 232 -2.51 25.45 7.39
C TYR A 232 -2.77 26.12 8.75
N GLN A 233 -2.74 25.37 9.84
CA GLN A 233 -3.03 25.90 11.18
C GLN A 233 -1.78 26.35 11.96
N GLY A 234 -0.59 26.03 11.46
CA GLY A 234 0.70 26.29 12.10
C GLY A 234 1.03 25.25 13.18
N ALA A 235 2.33 24.98 13.35
CA ALA A 235 2.85 23.90 14.20
C ALA A 235 2.31 23.92 15.65
N ARG A 236 2.16 25.11 16.26
CA ARG A 236 1.65 25.25 17.64
C ARG A 236 0.21 24.79 17.82
N LYS A 237 -0.68 25.13 16.88
CA LYS A 237 -2.10 24.76 16.97
C LYS A 237 -2.28 23.27 16.70
N TYR A 238 -1.54 22.72 15.73
CA TYR A 238 -1.47 21.29 15.50
C TYR A 238 -0.98 20.54 16.75
N ALA A 239 0.13 20.99 17.36
CA ALA A 239 0.65 20.38 18.58
C ALA A 239 -0.36 20.44 19.74
N ALA A 240 -1.11 21.54 19.88
CA ALA A 240 -2.18 21.66 20.88
C ALA A 240 -3.33 20.67 20.64
N LEU A 241 -3.76 20.47 19.38
CA LEU A 241 -4.80 19.50 19.05
C LEU A 241 -4.37 18.06 19.31
N VAL A 242 -3.13 17.71 18.93
CA VAL A 242 -2.53 16.39 19.24
C VAL A 242 -2.47 16.18 20.73
N ARG A 243 -1.99 17.19 21.48
CA ARG A 243 -1.97 17.16 22.94
C ARG A 243 -3.35 16.94 23.52
N ASP A 244 -4.34 17.72 23.10
CA ASP A 244 -5.71 17.63 23.62
C ASP A 244 -6.34 16.26 23.36
N LYS A 245 -6.01 15.63 22.23
CA LYS A 245 -6.54 14.33 21.84
C LYS A 245 -5.87 13.15 22.55
N TYR A 246 -4.55 13.17 22.71
CA TYR A 246 -3.78 11.99 23.12
C TYR A 246 -3.05 12.14 24.45
N PHE A 247 -2.66 13.36 24.85
CA PHE A 247 -1.76 13.58 25.98
C PHE A 247 -2.37 14.45 27.10
N LYS A 248 -3.61 14.91 26.92
CA LYS A 248 -4.37 15.65 27.93
C LYS A 248 -4.96 14.69 28.94
N GLN A 249 -4.63 14.92 30.21
CA GLN A 249 -5.17 14.14 31.31
C GLN A 249 -6.54 14.70 31.72
N SER A 250 -7.50 13.80 31.94
CA SER A 250 -8.86 14.16 32.39
C SER A 250 -8.90 14.62 33.86
N THR A 251 -7.90 14.27 34.66
CA THR A 251 -7.78 14.67 36.07
C THR A 251 -6.36 15.14 36.40
N ALA A 252 -6.25 16.08 37.34
CA ALA A 252 -4.99 16.77 37.68
C ALA A 252 -3.98 15.92 38.48
N THR A 253 -4.32 14.67 38.87
CA THR A 253 -3.61 13.98 39.96
C THR A 253 -3.07 12.59 39.65
N SER A 254 -3.37 11.95 38.52
CA SER A 254 -2.66 10.72 38.12
C SER A 254 -2.73 10.46 36.63
N ILE A 255 -1.56 10.20 36.03
CA ILE A 255 -1.50 9.62 34.70
C ILE A 255 -1.97 8.16 34.73
N GLU A 256 -2.68 7.73 33.68
CA GLU A 256 -3.24 6.37 33.63
C GLU A 256 -2.15 5.30 33.54
N ASN A 257 -2.39 4.17 34.20
CA ASN A 257 -1.51 3.01 34.18
C ASN A 257 -1.60 2.27 32.83
N LYS A 258 -0.69 2.59 31.91
CA LYS A 258 -0.63 2.05 30.53
C LYS A 258 0.81 1.71 30.14
N ALA A 259 0.97 0.77 29.21
CA ALA A 259 2.25 0.46 28.57
C ALA A 259 2.37 1.35 27.33
N ARG A 260 3.10 2.46 27.46
CA ARG A 260 3.20 3.48 26.41
C ARG A 260 4.49 3.32 25.63
N PHE A 261 4.38 3.13 24.33
CA PHE A 261 5.49 3.08 23.39
C PHE A 261 5.55 4.41 22.66
N PHE A 262 6.69 5.08 22.76
CA PHE A 262 7.01 6.28 22.00
C PHE A 262 8.03 5.88 20.94
N ILE A 263 7.61 5.92 19.68
CA ILE A 263 8.45 5.58 18.53
C ILE A 263 8.73 6.86 17.76
N VAL A 264 9.99 7.20 17.56
CA VAL A 264 10.39 8.43 16.87
C VAL A 264 11.12 8.07 15.59
N ASN A 265 10.48 8.33 14.46
CA ASN A 265 10.98 8.13 13.11
C ASN A 265 11.29 9.47 12.43
N LEU A 266 12.41 10.07 12.85
CA LEU A 266 12.96 11.26 12.21
C LEU A 266 14.06 10.87 11.21
N PRO A 267 14.46 11.75 10.27
CA PRO A 267 15.48 11.43 9.27
C PRO A 267 16.82 11.01 9.89
N PRO A 268 17.62 10.13 9.24
CA PRO A 268 18.87 9.59 9.79
C PRO A 268 19.90 10.64 10.29
N ASN A 269 19.88 11.85 9.73
CA ASN A 269 20.80 12.94 10.11
C ASN A 269 20.20 13.97 11.08
N SER A 270 19.01 13.70 11.62
CA SER A 270 18.29 14.60 12.54
C SER A 270 18.50 14.26 14.01
N PHE A 271 19.18 13.15 14.29
CA PHE A 271 19.46 12.73 15.66
C PHE A 271 20.45 13.70 16.32
N ASP A 272 20.03 14.26 17.44
CA ASP A 272 20.84 15.10 18.30
C ASP A 272 20.70 14.58 19.73
N VAL A 273 21.82 14.18 20.33
CA VAL A 273 21.85 13.55 21.67
C VAL A 273 21.23 14.46 22.73
N GLY A 274 21.46 15.77 22.63
CA GLY A 274 20.91 16.75 23.59
C GLY A 274 19.39 16.81 23.55
N ASN A 275 18.80 16.89 22.36
CA ASN A 275 17.36 16.87 22.16
C ASN A 275 16.72 15.52 22.50
N ALA A 276 17.38 14.42 22.14
CA ALA A 276 16.93 13.08 22.48
C ALA A 276 16.94 12.87 24.00
N LEU A 277 17.97 13.36 24.71
CA LEU A 277 18.05 13.36 26.16
C LEU A 277 16.92 14.19 26.78
N ASP A 278 16.75 15.45 26.39
CA ASP A 278 15.67 16.32 26.88
C ASP A 278 14.29 15.66 26.67
N PHE A 279 14.06 15.05 25.51
CA PHE A 279 12.84 14.31 25.22
C PHE A 279 12.67 13.09 26.14
N ALA A 280 13.69 12.25 26.28
CA ALA A 280 13.67 11.07 27.15
C ALA A 280 13.42 11.45 28.63
N LEU A 281 14.03 12.54 29.10
CA LEU A 281 13.80 13.10 30.44
C LEU A 281 12.35 13.57 30.62
N LYS A 282 11.78 14.26 29.62
CA LYS A 282 10.36 14.68 29.63
C LYS A 282 9.43 13.48 29.67
N LEU A 283 9.71 12.43 28.89
CA LEU A 283 8.94 11.18 28.91
C LEU A 283 9.01 10.50 30.28
N SER A 284 10.22 10.30 30.80
CA SER A 284 10.49 9.71 32.12
C SER A 284 9.81 10.48 33.26
N LYS A 285 9.68 11.81 33.14
CA LYS A 285 9.00 12.65 34.12
C LYS A 285 7.48 12.58 34.02
N LYS A 286 6.92 12.57 32.81
CA LYS A 286 5.48 12.66 32.58
C LYS A 286 4.78 11.30 32.61
N PHE A 287 5.43 10.26 32.08
CA PHE A 287 4.85 8.95 31.81
C PHE A 287 5.37 7.82 32.72
N SER A 288 6.01 8.18 33.84
CA SER A 288 6.42 7.23 34.87
C SER A 288 5.88 7.65 36.24
N ASN A 289 5.62 6.68 37.11
CA ASN A 289 5.22 6.99 38.48
C ASN A 289 6.34 7.71 39.22
N ARG A 290 5.97 8.65 40.09
CA ARG A 290 6.91 9.22 41.06
C ARG A 290 7.23 8.20 42.13
N ALA A 291 8.45 8.27 42.67
CA ALA A 291 8.84 7.52 43.85
C ALA A 291 7.85 7.80 44.99
N SER A 292 7.14 6.77 45.43
CA SER A 292 6.14 6.86 46.50
C SER A 292 5.93 5.47 47.09
N SER A 293 6.04 5.36 48.41
CA SER A 293 5.74 4.12 49.15
C SER A 293 4.26 3.72 49.09
N ARG A 294 3.38 4.65 48.69
CA ARG A 294 1.93 4.43 48.57
C ARG A 294 1.52 3.72 47.27
N ILE A 295 2.42 3.64 46.28
CA ILE A 295 2.14 2.99 44.99
C ILE A 295 2.65 1.56 45.06
N LYS A 296 1.75 0.59 44.87
CA LYS A 296 2.11 -0.83 44.80
C LYS A 296 2.92 -1.12 43.55
N ASP A 297 3.81 -2.10 43.61
CA ASP A 297 4.70 -2.42 42.49
C ASP A 297 3.95 -2.80 41.20
N ASN A 298 2.80 -3.47 41.32
CA ASN A 298 1.95 -3.77 40.15
C ASN A 298 1.36 -2.52 39.48
N ASP A 299 1.22 -1.41 40.20
CA ASP A 299 0.65 -0.16 39.70
C ASP A 299 1.72 0.78 39.11
N ARG A 300 3.01 0.44 39.27
CA ARG A 300 4.12 1.21 38.72
C ARG A 300 4.29 0.94 37.23
N PHE A 301 4.46 1.99 36.43
CA PHE A 301 4.79 1.99 35.00
C PHE A 301 5.89 2.99 34.68
N CYS A 302 6.50 2.75 33.53
CA CYS A 302 7.35 3.68 32.80
C CYS A 302 7.16 3.48 31.29
N PRO A 303 7.48 4.47 30.44
CA PRO A 303 7.32 4.36 29.00
C PRO A 303 8.46 3.57 28.36
N TYR A 304 8.18 3.06 27.16
CA TYR A 304 9.16 2.53 26.21
C TYR A 304 9.48 3.62 25.17
N LEU A 305 10.73 3.74 24.78
CA LEU A 305 11.22 4.67 23.79
C LEU A 305 12.08 3.94 22.76
N HIS A 306 11.73 4.11 21.49
CA HIS A 306 12.51 3.68 20.33
C HIS A 306 12.78 4.89 19.45
N LEU A 307 14.05 5.09 19.10
CA LEU A 307 14.50 6.16 18.21
C LEU A 307 14.97 5.50 16.91
N ALA A 308 14.10 5.47 15.91
CA ALA A 308 14.44 4.87 14.62
C ALA A 308 15.48 5.72 13.89
N ASN A 309 16.19 5.08 12.96
CA ASN A 309 17.28 5.69 12.18
C ASN A 309 18.42 6.29 13.03
N THR A 310 18.60 5.80 14.26
CA THR A 310 19.72 6.16 15.12
C THR A 310 20.74 5.03 15.05
N ASP A 311 22.02 5.37 14.94
CA ASP A 311 23.09 4.38 14.89
C ASP A 311 23.50 3.92 16.30
N GLU A 312 24.28 2.84 16.38
CA GLU A 312 24.75 2.28 17.65
C GLU A 312 25.49 3.32 18.51
N LEU A 313 26.26 4.21 17.86
CA LEU A 313 26.97 5.30 18.53
C LEU A 313 25.99 6.28 19.20
N GLY A 314 24.95 6.72 18.48
CA GLY A 314 23.92 7.60 19.00
C GLY A 314 23.13 7.00 20.16
N HIS A 315 22.73 5.72 20.03
CA HIS A 315 22.08 4.98 21.13
C HIS A 315 22.97 4.92 22.37
N ARG A 316 24.25 4.61 22.18
CA ARG A 316 25.23 4.54 23.29
C ARG A 316 25.45 5.89 23.95
N GLU A 317 25.53 6.98 23.19
CA GLU A 317 25.71 8.33 23.73
C GLU A 317 24.48 8.80 24.51
N LEU A 318 23.27 8.48 24.04
CA LEU A 318 22.03 8.74 24.77
C LEU A 318 21.97 7.96 26.10
N LYS A 319 22.24 6.65 26.04
CA LYS A 319 22.29 5.77 27.22
C LYS A 319 23.28 6.30 28.26
N LYS A 320 24.48 6.69 27.83
CA LYS A 320 25.50 7.32 28.70
C LYS A 320 24.98 8.62 29.31
N SER A 321 24.41 9.51 28.50
CA SER A 321 23.90 10.80 28.97
C SER A 321 22.75 10.67 29.97
N LEU A 322 21.91 9.64 29.83
CA LEU A 322 20.85 9.30 30.79
C LEU A 322 21.42 8.81 32.13
N LEU A 323 22.46 7.96 32.10
CA LEU A 323 23.17 7.51 33.30
C LEU A 323 23.85 8.69 34.02
N ASP A 324 24.54 9.55 33.28
CA ASP A 324 25.17 10.76 33.80
C ASP A 324 24.14 11.73 34.42
N SER A 325 22.89 11.65 33.95
CA SER A 325 21.73 12.40 34.48
C SER A 325 20.95 11.65 35.57
N ALA A 326 21.49 10.55 36.11
CA ALA A 326 20.89 9.70 37.13
C ALA A 326 19.49 9.15 36.80
N VAL A 327 19.18 8.95 35.51
CA VAL A 327 17.94 8.30 35.07
C VAL A 327 18.16 6.82 34.82
N LEU A 328 17.54 6.00 35.67
CA LEU A 328 17.56 4.55 35.52
C LEU A 328 16.64 4.10 34.38
N PHE A 329 17.19 3.30 33.48
CA PHE A 329 16.45 2.68 32.37
C PHE A 329 16.76 1.19 32.28
N LEU A 330 15.92 0.46 31.54
CA LEU A 330 16.20 -0.90 31.06
C LEU A 330 16.33 -0.85 29.54
N ASP A 331 17.22 -1.67 28.98
CA ASP A 331 17.38 -1.79 27.52
C ASP A 331 17.24 -3.22 26.98
N GLY A 332 16.89 -4.18 27.85
CA GLY A 332 16.57 -5.56 27.45
C GLY A 332 17.80 -6.47 27.30
N HIS A 333 19.01 -5.95 27.52
CA HIS A 333 20.25 -6.72 27.51
C HIS A 333 20.75 -6.93 28.93
N ASP A 334 20.72 -8.18 29.42
CA ASP A 334 21.03 -8.50 30.82
C ASP A 334 22.54 -8.43 31.13
N PHE A 335 23.39 -8.51 30.11
CA PHE A 335 24.85 -8.36 30.24
C PHE A 335 25.48 -7.86 28.94
N LYS A 336 26.74 -7.43 29.01
CA LYS A 336 27.47 -6.91 27.85
C LYS A 336 27.59 -7.98 26.76
N GLY A 337 27.01 -7.70 25.59
CA GLY A 337 27.01 -8.60 24.44
C GLY A 337 25.94 -9.69 24.50
N SER A 338 24.97 -9.59 25.41
CA SER A 338 23.81 -10.47 25.41
C SER A 338 22.88 -10.15 24.24
N GLU A 339 22.09 -11.13 23.82
CA GLU A 339 20.91 -10.89 22.98
C GLU A 339 19.85 -10.07 23.75
N PHE A 340 18.83 -9.60 23.02
CA PHE A 340 17.68 -8.92 23.60
C PHE A 340 16.70 -9.93 24.21
N TYR A 341 16.35 -9.73 25.48
CA TYR A 341 15.38 -10.58 26.17
C TYR A 341 14.09 -9.83 26.46
N VAL A 342 12.99 -10.29 25.86
CA VAL A 342 11.65 -9.73 26.04
C VAL A 342 11.24 -9.73 27.53
N ASP A 343 11.52 -10.81 28.26
CA ASP A 343 11.21 -10.88 29.69
C ASP A 343 11.97 -9.82 30.50
N SER A 344 13.19 -9.48 30.08
CA SER A 344 14.02 -8.49 30.76
C SER A 344 13.56 -7.06 30.51
N ILE A 345 13.21 -6.70 29.28
CA ILE A 345 12.62 -5.38 29.01
C ILE A 345 11.21 -5.26 29.62
N LEU A 346 10.44 -6.35 29.75
CA LEU A 346 9.09 -6.32 30.31
C LEU A 346 9.06 -6.13 31.83
N LYS A 347 10.18 -6.35 32.55
CA LYS A 347 10.30 -6.08 33.99
C LYS A 347 9.77 -4.68 34.33
N GLY A 348 8.78 -4.62 35.21
CA GLY A 348 8.18 -3.35 35.64
C GLY A 348 9.05 -2.63 36.67
N PRO A 349 8.89 -1.29 36.83
CA PRO A 349 9.49 -0.60 37.96
C PRO A 349 8.94 -1.15 39.28
N THR A 350 9.77 -1.21 40.31
CA THR A 350 9.36 -1.62 41.66
C THR A 350 9.68 -0.53 42.66
N SER A 351 9.30 -0.73 43.91
CA SER A 351 9.71 0.12 45.04
C SER A 351 11.22 0.09 45.30
N TYR A 352 11.93 -0.95 44.82
CA TYR A 352 13.37 -1.11 44.95
C TYR A 352 14.13 -0.79 43.64
N THR A 353 13.45 -0.91 42.50
CA THR A 353 13.99 -0.63 41.16
C THR A 353 13.24 0.55 40.56
N GLU A 354 13.80 1.75 40.71
CA GLU A 354 13.22 2.99 40.18
C GLU A 354 13.45 3.15 38.67
N THR A 355 13.21 2.11 37.87
CA THR A 355 13.29 2.21 36.41
C THR A 355 12.27 3.24 35.93
N ARG A 356 12.72 4.26 35.20
CA ARG A 356 11.86 5.36 34.73
C ARG A 356 11.69 5.42 33.23
N LEU A 357 12.43 4.60 32.49
CA LEU A 357 12.39 4.53 31.04
C LEU A 357 12.80 3.14 30.59
N LYS A 358 12.31 2.72 29.43
CA LYS A 358 12.77 1.51 28.75
C LYS A 358 13.20 1.91 27.34
N LEU A 359 14.44 1.60 26.97
CA LEU A 359 15.01 1.94 25.67
C LEU A 359 15.08 0.70 24.81
N ILE A 360 14.63 0.77 23.57
CA ILE A 360 14.73 -0.33 22.62
C ILE A 360 15.37 0.22 21.35
N ASP A 361 16.54 -0.31 21.01
CA ASP A 361 17.34 0.23 19.91
C ASP A 361 16.83 -0.27 18.56
N GLU A 362 16.50 -1.56 18.44
CA GLU A 362 16.09 -2.18 17.18
C GLU A 362 14.57 -2.32 17.02
N LEU A 363 14.06 -2.12 15.80
CA LEU A 363 12.63 -2.26 15.49
C LEU A 363 12.12 -3.70 15.70
N THR A 364 12.96 -4.70 15.43
CA THR A 364 12.62 -6.12 15.66
C THR A 364 12.36 -6.41 17.13
N ASP A 365 13.08 -5.73 18.01
CA ASP A 365 12.93 -5.87 19.46
C ASP A 365 11.71 -5.12 19.97
N VAL A 366 11.35 -3.99 19.34
CA VAL A 366 10.08 -3.29 19.59
C VAL A 366 8.91 -4.22 19.27
N ASN A 367 8.93 -4.86 18.10
CA ASN A 367 7.90 -5.81 17.69
C ASN A 367 7.81 -7.01 18.63
N SER A 368 8.96 -7.58 19.02
CA SER A 368 9.01 -8.67 20.01
C SER A 368 8.42 -8.25 21.36
N THR A 369 8.70 -7.01 21.79
CA THR A 369 8.18 -6.44 23.03
C THR A 369 6.67 -6.16 22.96
N LEU A 370 6.16 -5.67 21.83
CA LEU A 370 4.73 -5.43 21.61
C LEU A 370 3.91 -6.72 21.65
N ARG A 371 4.47 -7.82 21.13
CA ARG A 371 3.87 -9.17 21.21
C ARG A 371 3.94 -9.80 22.60
N GLY A 372 4.78 -9.26 23.48
CA GLY A 372 4.96 -9.74 24.85
C GLY A 372 3.71 -9.60 25.74
N ALA A 373 3.68 -10.31 26.85
CA ALA A 373 2.55 -10.28 27.78
C ALA A 373 2.54 -9.00 28.64
N HIS A 374 1.78 -7.99 28.22
CA HIS A 374 1.59 -6.75 28.98
C HIS A 374 0.46 -6.88 30.01
N ARG A 375 0.74 -6.51 31.26
CA ARG A 375 -0.27 -6.51 32.36
C ARG A 375 -1.25 -5.33 32.31
N ARG A 376 -1.21 -4.52 31.25
CA ARG A 376 -1.92 -3.24 31.13
C ARG A 376 -2.15 -2.91 29.66
N PRO A 377 -3.16 -2.08 29.32
CA PRO A 377 -3.41 -1.71 27.93
C PRO A 377 -2.20 -1.01 27.31
N ILE A 378 -2.01 -1.28 26.01
CA ILE A 378 -0.89 -0.77 25.21
C ILE A 378 -1.35 0.49 24.47
N GLU A 379 -0.51 1.52 24.50
CA GLU A 379 -0.65 2.71 23.67
C GLU A 379 0.63 2.89 22.87
N VAL A 380 0.52 3.01 21.56
CA VAL A 380 1.65 3.23 20.64
C VAL A 380 1.49 4.60 20.00
N PHE A 381 2.42 5.49 20.32
CA PHE A 381 2.53 6.83 19.73
C PHE A 381 3.75 6.85 18.82
N GLU A 382 3.51 6.84 17.52
CA GLU A 382 4.55 6.94 16.52
C GLU A 382 4.63 8.37 15.99
N PHE A 383 5.77 9.00 16.16
CA PHE A 383 6.08 10.32 15.62
C PHE A 383 6.92 10.14 14.37
N TYR A 384 6.42 10.55 13.21
CA TYR A 384 7.08 10.36 11.92
C TYR A 384 7.30 11.67 11.17
N HIS A 385 8.38 11.75 10.39
CA HIS A 385 8.64 12.90 9.52
C HIS A 385 7.93 12.81 8.16
N GLU A 386 8.34 11.87 7.33
CA GLU A 386 7.77 11.69 6.00
C GLU A 386 6.69 10.63 5.97
N ILE A 387 6.98 9.41 6.45
CA ILE A 387 6.03 8.30 6.50
C ILE A 387 6.22 7.51 7.79
N PRO A 388 5.16 6.89 8.34
CA PRO A 388 5.29 5.91 9.41
C PRO A 388 6.25 4.76 9.03
N ILE A 389 6.88 4.16 10.05
CA ILE A 389 7.73 2.98 9.93
C ILE A 389 6.90 1.81 9.39
N ALA A 390 7.41 1.19 8.34
CA ALA A 390 6.87 -0.07 7.85
C ALA A 390 7.24 -1.22 8.79
N GLY A 391 6.31 -2.15 9.00
CA GLY A 391 6.58 -3.38 9.75
C GLY A 391 6.42 -3.30 11.27
N LEU A 392 5.74 -2.27 11.80
CA LEU A 392 5.32 -2.25 13.21
C LEU A 392 4.18 -3.26 13.47
N ASP A 393 4.41 -4.18 14.40
CA ASP A 393 3.46 -5.24 14.78
C ASP A 393 2.53 -4.77 15.91
N ILE A 394 1.54 -3.97 15.54
CA ILE A 394 0.63 -3.35 16.51
C ILE A 394 -0.42 -4.36 16.97
N PRO A 395 -0.53 -4.64 18.29
CA PRO A 395 -1.56 -5.53 18.82
C PRO A 395 -2.97 -5.00 18.52
N GLN A 396 -3.92 -5.87 18.20
CA GLN A 396 -5.29 -5.48 17.79
C GLN A 396 -6.02 -4.61 18.82
N ALA A 397 -5.78 -4.85 20.12
CA ALA A 397 -6.40 -4.09 21.22
C ALA A 397 -5.59 -2.83 21.63
N ALA A 398 -4.46 -2.55 20.99
CA ALA A 398 -3.63 -1.39 21.31
C ALA A 398 -4.25 -0.12 20.74
N LEU A 399 -4.19 0.98 21.50
CA LEU A 399 -4.40 2.30 20.93
C LEU A 399 -3.17 2.65 20.08
N TYR A 400 -3.39 3.02 18.83
CA TYR A 400 -2.32 3.45 17.94
C TYR A 400 -2.59 4.82 17.33
N ALA A 401 -1.58 5.70 17.44
CA ALA A 401 -1.59 7.01 16.84
C ALA A 401 -0.25 7.29 16.13
N ALA A 402 -0.33 7.40 14.80
CA ALA A 402 0.74 7.98 13.98
C ALA A 402 0.56 9.51 13.93
N ILE A 403 1.61 10.26 14.26
CA ILE A 403 1.61 11.72 14.46
C ILE A 403 2.75 12.34 13.65
N LYS A 404 2.45 13.31 12.77
CA LYS A 404 3.44 13.92 11.89
C LYS A 404 4.23 15.02 12.60
N VAL A 405 5.56 14.97 12.55
CA VAL A 405 6.47 15.91 13.23
C VAL A 405 7.66 16.29 12.35
N ASP A 406 8.23 17.48 12.55
CA ASP A 406 9.44 17.90 11.82
C ASP A 406 10.70 17.72 12.68
N SER A 407 10.54 17.71 14.00
CA SER A 407 11.65 17.66 14.94
C SER A 407 11.22 17.14 16.30
N PHE A 408 12.20 16.89 17.17
CA PHE A 408 11.97 16.66 18.60
C PHE A 408 11.23 17.82 19.27
N GLU A 409 11.40 19.06 18.82
CA GLU A 409 10.73 20.22 19.43
C GLU A 409 9.21 20.15 19.26
N ASP A 410 8.74 19.72 18.10
CA ASP A 410 7.31 19.49 17.83
C ASP A 410 6.74 18.45 18.80
N ILE A 411 7.44 17.32 18.94
CA ILE A 411 7.03 16.24 19.85
C ILE A 411 6.95 16.79 21.28
N LYS A 412 7.98 17.52 21.71
CA LYS A 412 8.05 18.09 23.06
C LYS A 412 6.91 19.07 23.33
N GLU A 413 6.49 19.87 22.36
CA GLU A 413 5.30 20.75 22.48
C GLU A 413 3.97 19.97 22.53
N MET A 414 3.87 18.83 21.81
CA MET A 414 2.70 17.95 21.86
C MET A 414 2.57 17.24 23.22
N ILE A 415 3.69 16.87 23.84
CA ILE A 415 3.70 16.17 25.13
C ILE A 415 3.83 17.10 26.33
N LYS A 416 3.84 18.43 26.14
CA LYS A 416 3.86 19.43 27.22
C LYS A 416 2.49 19.51 27.89
#